data_AF-A0A6G3WQF0-F1
#
_entry.id   AF-A0A6G3WQF0-F1
#
_cell.length_a   1.000
_cell.length_b   1.000
_cell.length_c   1.000
_cell.angle_alpha   90.00
_cell.angle_beta   90.00
_cell.angle_gamma   90.00
#
_symmetry.space_group_name_H-M   'P 1'
#
loop_
_entity.id
_entity.type
_entity.pdbx_description
1 polymer ?
#
loop_
_entity_poly.entity_id
_entity_poly.type
_entity_poly.pdbx_seq_one_letter_code
_entity_poly.pdbx_strand_id
1 'polypeptide(L)'
;GKVTKDAHSYTVRLAGPRPVEAVTALAEPGAALSEAVVEAHVPGEGWRALGKLSPSGFTQTAAKGLRADAVRVTVPEAARTAPPSYLSPTLPPSPAVVAGSPQVHALVPWFGDEPAATLDLTHGETDAEIGGESQRVAARLAGRRPVEVKGKLTAKAPEGIEVRVPKQTTVPRGSRTDVPVDITVPADTPAGEYEVPLTFGGQESTLTVRAFPRTGGPDLARTAKASSSGDETPDFPASA
;
A
#
# COMPACT_ATOMS: atom_id res chain seq x y z
N GLY A 1 -8.50 2.10 -14.49
CA GLY A 1 -9.59 1.50 -15.29
C GLY A 1 -10.61 2.57 -15.64
N LYS A 2 -11.47 2.33 -16.63
CA LYS A 2 -12.56 3.26 -17.00
C LYS A 2 -13.84 2.87 -16.27
N VAL A 3 -14.47 3.83 -15.60
CA VAL A 3 -15.76 3.61 -14.92
C VAL A 3 -16.89 3.97 -15.86
N THR A 4 -17.94 3.15 -15.91
CA THR A 4 -19.18 3.43 -16.62
C THR A 4 -20.35 3.13 -15.69
N LYS A 5 -21.30 4.05 -15.59
CA LYS A 5 -22.48 3.92 -14.75
C LYS A 5 -23.71 4.02 -15.63
N ASP A 6 -24.65 3.12 -15.41
CA ASP A 6 -26.01 3.20 -15.96
C ASP A 6 -27.03 3.03 -14.81
N ALA A 7 -28.33 3.09 -15.14
CA ALA A 7 -29.39 3.06 -14.14
C ALA A 7 -29.48 1.77 -13.33
N HIS A 8 -28.78 0.70 -13.72
CA HIS A 8 -28.83 -0.61 -13.05
C HIS A 8 -27.46 -1.28 -12.91
N SER A 9 -26.39 -0.62 -13.34
CA SER A 9 -25.05 -1.18 -13.33
C SER A 9 -23.97 -0.14 -13.05
N TYR A 10 -22.98 -0.58 -12.29
CA TYR A 10 -21.73 0.14 -12.07
C TYR A 10 -20.61 -0.76 -12.58
N THR A 11 -19.97 -0.37 -13.67
CA THR A 11 -18.94 -1.19 -14.32
C THR A 11 -17.57 -0.50 -14.27
N VAL A 12 -16.54 -1.27 -13.93
CA VAL A 12 -15.13 -0.89 -13.99
C VAL A 12 -14.44 -1.75 -15.04
N ARG A 13 -14.02 -1.13 -16.14
CA ARG A 13 -13.18 -1.75 -17.19
C ARG A 13 -11.71 -1.68 -16.78
N LEU A 14 -11.04 -2.83 -16.86
CA LEU A 14 -9.61 -2.97 -16.61
C LEU A 14 -8.82 -2.59 -17.88
N ALA A 15 -7.51 -2.35 -17.73
CA ALA A 15 -6.65 -2.05 -18.87
C ALA A 15 -6.45 -3.26 -19.79
N GLY A 16 -6.64 -4.47 -19.26
CA GLY A 16 -6.61 -5.74 -19.97
C GLY A 16 -7.00 -6.89 -19.04
N PRO A 17 -7.10 -8.12 -19.56
CA PRO A 17 -7.43 -9.30 -18.76
C PRO A 17 -6.34 -9.58 -17.70
N ARG A 18 -6.72 -9.59 -16.44
CA ARG A 18 -5.82 -9.78 -15.29
C ARG A 18 -6.41 -10.74 -14.26
N PRO A 19 -5.59 -11.51 -13.53
CA PRO A 19 -6.09 -12.37 -12.45
C PRO A 19 -6.63 -11.52 -11.31
N VAL A 20 -7.93 -11.59 -11.07
CA VAL A 20 -8.61 -10.93 -9.96
C VAL A 20 -8.80 -11.93 -8.82
N GLU A 21 -8.24 -11.61 -7.66
CA GLU A 21 -8.34 -12.45 -6.45
C GLU A 21 -9.61 -12.17 -5.67
N ALA A 22 -9.98 -10.89 -5.56
CA ALA A 22 -11.19 -10.46 -4.87
C ALA A 22 -11.70 -9.14 -5.45
N VAL A 23 -12.97 -8.85 -5.19
CA VAL A 23 -13.58 -7.56 -5.49
C VAL A 23 -14.18 -7.01 -4.22
N THR A 24 -13.88 -5.74 -3.92
CA THR A 24 -14.51 -4.99 -2.84
C THR A 24 -15.50 -3.99 -3.42
N ALA A 25 -16.74 -4.04 -2.93
CA ALA A 25 -17.77 -3.08 -3.25
C ALA A 25 -18.12 -2.26 -2.00
N LEU A 26 -18.19 -0.94 -2.17
CA LEU A 26 -18.73 0.00 -1.21
C LEU A 26 -19.93 0.68 -1.84
N ALA A 27 -21.08 0.56 -1.20
CA ALA A 27 -22.34 1.13 -1.64
C ALA A 27 -23.10 1.73 -0.44
N GLU A 28 -24.09 2.56 -0.73
CA GLU A 28 -25.02 3.07 0.27
C GLU A 28 -25.77 1.91 0.94
N PRO A 29 -25.70 1.74 2.27
CA PRO A 29 -26.41 0.67 2.98
C PRO A 29 -27.91 0.72 2.72
N GLY A 30 -28.55 -0.42 2.52
CA GLY A 30 -29.99 -0.48 2.30
C GLY A 30 -30.49 -1.78 1.65
N ALA A 31 -31.80 -1.97 1.69
CA ALA A 31 -32.47 -3.17 1.15
C ALA A 31 -32.29 -3.33 -0.38
N ALA A 32 -32.05 -2.24 -1.11
CA ALA A 32 -31.77 -2.26 -2.54
C ALA A 32 -30.49 -3.07 -2.90
N LEU A 33 -29.59 -3.28 -1.95
CA LEU A 33 -28.37 -4.06 -2.16
C LEU A 33 -28.62 -5.57 -2.15
N SER A 34 -29.66 -6.07 -1.49
CA SER A 34 -29.90 -7.51 -1.27
C SER A 34 -30.02 -8.32 -2.57
N GLU A 35 -30.49 -7.67 -3.63
CA GLU A 35 -30.66 -8.28 -4.94
C GLU A 35 -29.52 -7.96 -5.91
N ALA A 36 -28.64 -7.03 -5.56
CA ALA A 36 -27.52 -6.66 -6.41
C ALA A 36 -26.39 -7.70 -6.31
N VAL A 37 -25.75 -7.99 -7.44
CA VAL A 37 -24.70 -9.00 -7.59
C VAL A 37 -23.44 -8.35 -8.12
N VAL A 38 -22.30 -8.75 -7.57
CA VAL A 38 -20.97 -8.45 -8.11
C VAL A 38 -20.62 -9.52 -9.15
N GLU A 39 -20.23 -9.09 -10.34
CA GLU A 39 -19.84 -9.97 -11.44
C GLU A 39 -18.47 -9.58 -12.00
N ALA A 40 -17.75 -10.55 -12.56
CA ALA A 40 -16.53 -10.36 -13.32
C ALA A 40 -16.72 -10.82 -14.77
N HIS A 41 -16.28 -10.02 -15.73
CA HIS A 41 -16.29 -10.39 -17.14
C HIS A 41 -15.00 -11.13 -17.50
N VAL A 42 -15.13 -12.37 -17.95
CA VAL A 42 -14.03 -13.20 -18.45
C VAL A 42 -14.10 -13.20 -19.98
N PRO A 43 -13.06 -12.72 -20.69
CA PRO A 43 -13.05 -12.72 -22.15
C PRO A 43 -13.34 -14.11 -22.73
N GLY A 44 -14.33 -14.20 -23.63
CA GLY A 44 -14.77 -15.46 -24.24
C GLY A 44 -15.79 -16.27 -23.44
N GLU A 45 -15.92 -16.04 -22.12
CA GLU A 45 -16.91 -16.71 -21.26
C GLU A 45 -18.08 -15.78 -20.88
N GLY A 46 -17.87 -14.46 -20.90
CA GLY A 46 -18.88 -13.47 -20.51
C GLY A 46 -18.86 -13.15 -19.01
N TRP A 47 -20.00 -12.67 -18.49
CA TRP A 47 -20.12 -12.25 -17.09
C TRP A 47 -20.35 -13.44 -16.16
N ARG A 48 -19.56 -13.52 -15.09
CA ARG A 48 -19.66 -14.54 -14.05
C ARG A 48 -20.00 -13.91 -12.71
N ALA A 49 -21.05 -14.40 -12.08
CA ALA A 49 -21.43 -13.98 -10.74
C ALA A 49 -20.36 -14.40 -9.71
N LEU A 50 -19.95 -13.43 -8.90
CA LEU A 50 -19.02 -13.64 -7.79
C LEU A 50 -19.79 -13.78 -6.47
N GLY A 51 -20.84 -12.97 -6.27
CA GLY A 51 -21.63 -12.98 -5.03
C GLY A 51 -22.59 -11.79 -4.91
N LYS A 52 -23.55 -11.89 -3.99
CA LYS A 52 -24.51 -10.82 -3.69
C LYS A 52 -23.88 -9.70 -2.86
N LEU A 53 -24.39 -8.48 -3.00
CA LEU A 53 -24.04 -7.37 -2.13
C LEU A 53 -24.72 -7.51 -0.77
N SER A 54 -23.99 -7.14 0.27
CA SER A 54 -24.48 -7.04 1.63
C SER A 54 -25.32 -5.77 1.81
N PRO A 55 -26.49 -5.85 2.48
CA PRO A 55 -27.28 -4.68 2.87
C PRO A 55 -26.53 -3.67 3.76
N SER A 56 -25.42 -4.07 4.39
CA SER A 56 -24.58 -3.19 5.20
C SER A 56 -23.78 -2.17 4.39
N GLY A 57 -23.79 -2.23 3.06
CA GLY A 57 -23.04 -1.32 2.18
C GLY A 57 -21.60 -1.73 1.90
N PHE A 58 -21.03 -2.66 2.68
CA PHE A 58 -19.69 -3.21 2.43
C PHE A 58 -19.76 -4.69 2.03
N THR A 59 -19.13 -5.04 0.92
CA THR A 59 -19.02 -6.44 0.46
C THR A 59 -17.62 -6.74 -0.07
N GLN A 60 -17.06 -7.88 0.34
CA GLN A 60 -15.83 -8.42 -0.24
C GLN A 60 -16.10 -9.83 -0.75
N THR A 61 -15.85 -10.04 -2.04
CA THR A 61 -16.16 -11.30 -2.73
C THR A 61 -14.90 -11.88 -3.35
N ALA A 62 -14.68 -13.18 -3.18
CA ALA A 62 -13.56 -13.88 -3.81
C ALA A 62 -13.83 -14.10 -5.30
N ALA A 63 -12.86 -13.71 -6.13
CA ALA A 63 -12.82 -14.00 -7.57
C ALA A 63 -11.86 -15.16 -7.90
N LYS A 64 -11.09 -15.66 -6.92
CA LYS A 64 -10.29 -16.89 -7.03
C LYS A 64 -9.34 -16.91 -8.25
N GLY A 65 -8.72 -15.77 -8.54
CA GLY A 65 -7.76 -15.63 -9.65
C GLY A 65 -8.38 -15.58 -11.04
N LEU A 66 -9.70 -15.36 -11.18
CA LEU A 66 -10.36 -15.23 -12.48
C LEU A 66 -9.69 -14.17 -13.34
N ARG A 67 -9.33 -14.53 -14.57
CA ARG A 67 -8.78 -13.61 -15.57
C ARG A 67 -9.89 -12.74 -16.13
N ALA A 68 -10.13 -11.61 -15.48
CA ALA A 68 -11.20 -10.68 -15.86
C ALA A 68 -10.64 -9.44 -16.55
N ASP A 69 -11.40 -8.85 -17.46
CA ASP A 69 -11.11 -7.54 -18.08
C ASP A 69 -12.10 -6.45 -17.64
N ALA A 70 -13.14 -6.81 -16.88
CA ALA A 70 -14.09 -5.90 -16.27
C ALA A 70 -14.71 -6.50 -15.00
N VAL A 71 -15.14 -5.65 -14.09
CA VAL A 71 -15.98 -6.02 -12.93
C VAL A 71 -17.18 -5.10 -12.89
N ARG A 72 -18.35 -5.61 -12.48
CA ARG A 72 -19.55 -4.79 -12.32
C ARG A 72 -20.36 -5.16 -11.09
N VAL A 73 -21.16 -4.21 -10.64
CA VAL A 73 -22.35 -4.46 -9.83
C VAL A 73 -23.56 -4.36 -10.75
N THR A 74 -24.49 -5.31 -10.66
CA THR A 74 -25.75 -5.28 -11.41
C THR A 74 -26.91 -5.82 -10.58
N VAL A 75 -28.12 -5.33 -10.84
CA VAL A 75 -29.36 -5.94 -10.32
C VAL A 75 -29.90 -6.90 -11.40
N PRO A 76 -29.96 -8.22 -11.13
CA PRO A 76 -30.50 -9.20 -12.07
C PRO A 76 -31.89 -8.81 -12.54
N GLU A 77 -32.21 -9.08 -13.81
CA GLU A 77 -33.51 -8.77 -14.39
C GLU A 77 -34.67 -9.37 -13.61
N ALA A 78 -34.54 -10.63 -13.17
CA ALA A 78 -35.55 -11.31 -12.36
C ALA A 78 -35.89 -10.55 -11.07
N ALA A 79 -34.93 -9.86 -10.46
CA ALA A 79 -35.17 -9.04 -9.27
C ALA A 79 -35.78 -7.67 -9.63
N ARG A 80 -35.50 -7.14 -10.82
CA ARG A 80 -36.09 -5.90 -11.33
C ARG A 80 -37.57 -6.06 -11.70
N THR A 81 -37.96 -7.25 -12.15
CA THR A 81 -39.33 -7.55 -12.61
C THR A 81 -40.16 -8.34 -11.59
N ALA A 82 -39.61 -8.62 -10.40
CA ALA A 82 -40.33 -9.36 -9.37
C ALA A 82 -41.58 -8.58 -8.92
N PRO A 83 -42.77 -9.20 -8.90
CA PRO A 83 -43.97 -8.54 -8.37
C PRO A 83 -43.77 -8.25 -6.88
N PRO A 84 -44.28 -7.13 -6.34
CA PRO A 84 -44.14 -6.84 -4.93
C PRO A 84 -44.80 -7.93 -4.08
N SER A 85 -44.14 -8.32 -2.99
CA SER A 85 -44.65 -9.35 -2.08
C SER A 85 -45.85 -8.84 -1.30
N TYR A 86 -47.06 -8.94 -1.86
CA TYR A 86 -48.32 -8.56 -1.20
C TYR A 86 -48.95 -9.69 -0.37
N LEU A 87 -48.26 -10.80 -0.11
CA LEU A 87 -48.84 -11.98 0.58
C LEU A 87 -48.81 -11.90 2.12
N SER A 88 -48.85 -10.71 2.70
CA SER A 88 -49.16 -10.48 4.12
C SER A 88 -50.47 -9.68 4.22
N PRO A 89 -51.61 -10.31 4.53
CA PRO A 89 -52.94 -9.70 4.36
C PRO A 89 -53.34 -8.64 5.43
N THR A 90 -52.42 -8.09 6.22
CA THR A 90 -52.78 -7.20 7.35
C THR A 90 -52.01 -5.87 7.46
N LEU A 91 -51.15 -5.51 6.51
CA LEU A 91 -50.54 -4.17 6.49
C LEU A 91 -50.99 -3.38 5.24
N PRO A 92 -51.25 -2.06 5.37
CA PRO A 92 -51.46 -1.21 4.20
C PRO A 92 -50.26 -1.33 3.26
N PRO A 93 -50.46 -1.23 1.93
CA PRO A 93 -49.36 -1.33 0.98
C PRO A 93 -48.33 -0.25 1.31
N SER A 94 -47.16 -0.68 1.79
CA SER A 94 -45.98 0.17 1.72
C SER A 94 -45.80 0.53 0.25
N PRO A 95 -45.48 1.79 -0.10
CA PRO A 95 -45.20 2.14 -1.49
C PRO A 95 -44.19 1.14 -2.01
N ALA A 96 -44.47 0.52 -3.15
CA ALA A 96 -43.54 -0.35 -3.84
C ALA A 96 -42.26 0.46 -4.03
N VAL A 97 -41.27 0.24 -3.16
CA VAL A 97 -39.95 0.80 -3.33
C VAL A 97 -39.44 0.07 -4.57
N VAL A 98 -39.63 0.68 -5.74
CA VAL A 98 -38.87 0.31 -6.93
C VAL A 98 -37.44 0.26 -6.42
N ALA A 99 -36.84 -0.93 -6.39
CA ALA A 99 -35.51 -1.10 -5.85
C ALA A 99 -34.60 -0.13 -6.61
N GLY A 100 -34.30 1.01 -5.98
CA GLY A 100 -33.49 2.04 -6.58
C GLY A 100 -32.17 1.40 -6.96
N SER A 101 -31.55 1.87 -8.04
CA SER A 101 -30.20 1.44 -8.38
C SER A 101 -29.31 1.47 -7.14
N PRO A 102 -28.56 0.40 -6.83
CA PRO A 102 -27.63 0.42 -5.72
C PRO A 102 -26.65 1.58 -5.93
N GLN A 103 -26.61 2.54 -5.01
CA GLN A 103 -25.66 3.66 -5.08
C GLN A 103 -24.27 3.15 -4.73
N VAL A 104 -23.52 2.72 -5.74
CA VAL A 104 -22.15 2.23 -5.59
C VAL A 104 -21.19 3.42 -5.54
N HIS A 105 -20.50 3.56 -4.41
CA HIS A 105 -19.45 4.57 -4.21
C HIS A 105 -18.11 4.11 -4.80
N ALA A 106 -17.74 2.84 -4.55
CA ALA A 106 -16.48 2.29 -5.03
C ALA A 106 -16.62 0.80 -5.41
N LEU A 107 -15.95 0.41 -6.48
CA LEU A 107 -15.77 -0.98 -6.88
C LEU A 107 -14.29 -1.22 -7.17
N VAL A 108 -13.61 -1.95 -6.27
CA VAL A 108 -12.15 -2.09 -6.24
C VAL A 108 -11.77 -3.55 -6.49
N PRO A 109 -11.21 -3.87 -7.67
CA PRO A 109 -10.62 -5.18 -7.94
C PRO A 109 -9.24 -5.31 -7.27
N TRP A 110 -9.00 -6.44 -6.62
CA TRP A 110 -7.70 -6.84 -6.08
C TRP A 110 -7.09 -7.89 -6.98
N PHE A 111 -5.85 -7.67 -7.39
CA PHE A 111 -5.20 -8.50 -8.39
C PHE A 111 -4.19 -9.48 -7.79
N GLY A 112 -4.05 -10.64 -8.41
CA GLY A 112 -3.12 -11.69 -8.01
C GLY A 112 -1.74 -11.60 -8.67
N ASP A 113 -1.59 -10.74 -9.69
CA ASP A 113 -0.37 -10.54 -10.48
C ASP A 113 0.59 -9.49 -9.91
N GLU A 114 0.18 -8.76 -8.88
CA GLU A 114 0.99 -7.76 -8.19
C GLU A 114 1.51 -8.29 -6.84
N PRO A 115 2.65 -7.79 -6.32
CA PRO A 115 3.15 -8.15 -4.99
C PRO A 115 2.09 -7.95 -3.89
N ALA A 116 2.12 -8.79 -2.86
CA ALA A 116 1.13 -8.71 -1.78
C ALA A 116 1.21 -7.41 -0.97
N ALA A 117 2.41 -6.85 -0.86
CA ALA A 117 2.65 -5.52 -0.33
C ALA A 117 3.79 -4.87 -1.12
N THR A 118 3.80 -3.55 -1.19
CA THR A 118 4.97 -2.81 -1.70
C THR A 118 5.89 -2.46 -0.53
N LEU A 119 7.19 -2.39 -0.80
CA LEU A 119 8.22 -1.94 0.13
C LEU A 119 8.92 -0.74 -0.49
N ASP A 120 8.82 0.40 0.20
CA ASP A 120 9.52 1.63 -0.13
C ASP A 120 10.36 2.08 1.07
N LEU A 121 11.28 3.01 0.86
CA LEU A 121 11.97 3.71 1.94
C LEU A 121 11.50 5.16 2.01
N THR A 122 11.34 5.69 3.22
CA THR A 122 11.02 7.11 3.39
C THR A 122 12.19 7.99 2.93
N HIS A 123 13.41 7.52 3.20
CA HIS A 123 14.65 8.06 2.68
C HIS A 123 15.49 6.89 2.18
N GLY A 124 15.97 6.98 0.94
CA GLY A 124 16.87 5.97 0.35
C GLY A 124 18.32 6.11 0.82
N GLU A 125 18.63 7.18 1.56
CA GLU A 125 19.96 7.48 2.06
C GLU A 125 19.89 7.92 3.52
N THR A 126 20.91 7.58 4.30
CA THR A 126 21.07 8.04 5.68
C THR A 126 22.54 8.21 6.01
N ASP A 127 22.86 9.27 6.75
CA ASP A 127 24.22 9.51 7.25
C ASP A 127 24.32 8.99 8.68
N ALA A 128 25.39 8.25 8.97
CA ALA A 128 25.63 7.68 10.30
C ALA A 128 27.08 7.88 10.74
N GLU A 129 27.24 8.32 11.99
CA GLU A 129 28.55 8.54 12.60
C GLU A 129 29.18 7.20 13.02
N ILE A 130 30.46 7.00 12.66
CA ILE A 130 31.23 5.81 13.05
C ILE A 130 31.41 5.78 14.58
N GLY A 131 30.92 4.72 15.21
CA GLY A 131 30.91 4.58 16.68
C GLY A 131 29.90 5.50 17.38
N GLY A 132 28.96 6.09 16.63
CA GLY A 132 27.92 6.99 17.13
C GLY A 132 26.64 6.28 17.57
N GLU A 133 25.58 7.07 17.76
CA GLU A 133 24.25 6.57 18.10
C GLU A 133 23.56 5.90 16.92
N SER A 134 22.59 5.02 17.22
CA SER A 134 21.82 4.32 16.22
C SER A 134 20.89 5.28 15.46
N GLN A 135 20.95 5.22 14.12
CA GLN A 135 20.10 5.98 13.23
C GLN A 135 18.84 5.20 12.87
N ARG A 136 17.68 5.85 12.94
CA ARG A 136 16.39 5.24 12.65
C ARG A 136 15.85 5.69 11.30
N VAL A 137 15.66 4.73 10.40
CA VAL A 137 15.04 4.93 9.08
C VAL A 137 13.69 4.21 9.03
N ALA A 138 12.71 4.79 8.33
CA ALA A 138 11.39 4.18 8.18
C ALA A 138 11.27 3.45 6.82
N ALA A 139 11.21 2.12 6.89
CA ALA A 139 10.82 1.25 5.78
C ALA A 139 9.29 1.16 5.71
N ARG A 140 8.74 1.31 4.53
CA ARG A 140 7.37 1.73 4.35
C ARG A 140 6.61 0.72 3.53
N LEU A 141 5.71 0.02 4.21
CA LEU A 141 4.96 -1.09 3.63
C LEU A 141 3.54 -0.65 3.30
N ALA A 142 3.03 -1.03 2.12
CA ALA A 142 1.62 -0.79 1.78
C ALA A 142 0.95 -2.08 1.30
N GLY A 143 -0.17 -2.45 1.95
CA GLY A 143 -0.89 -3.69 1.67
C GLY A 143 -1.65 -3.62 0.35
N ARG A 144 -1.40 -4.59 -0.54
CA ARG A 144 -2.04 -4.73 -1.87
C ARG A 144 -2.94 -5.96 -1.94
N ARG A 145 -3.41 -6.43 -0.78
CA ARG A 145 -4.30 -7.57 -0.66
C ARG A 145 -5.60 -7.19 0.04
N PRO A 146 -6.69 -7.94 -0.25
CA PRO A 146 -7.98 -7.78 0.41
C PRO A 146 -7.97 -8.27 1.87
N VAL A 147 -6.81 -8.71 2.38
CA VAL A 147 -6.58 -9.21 3.73
C VAL A 147 -5.28 -8.60 4.27
N GLU A 148 -5.07 -8.70 5.58
CA GLU A 148 -3.79 -8.33 6.18
C GLU A 148 -2.63 -9.14 5.59
N VAL A 149 -1.48 -8.50 5.42
CA VAL A 149 -0.26 -9.14 4.93
C VAL A 149 0.72 -9.26 6.09
N LYS A 150 1.03 -10.49 6.46
CA LYS A 150 2.03 -10.81 7.49
C LYS A 150 3.32 -11.27 6.81
N GLY A 151 4.43 -10.69 7.22
CA GLY A 151 5.73 -11.02 6.67
C GLY A 151 6.87 -10.65 7.61
N LYS A 152 8.06 -11.11 7.26
CA LYS A 152 9.30 -10.69 7.91
C LYS A 152 9.94 -9.62 7.04
N LEU A 153 10.24 -8.47 7.63
CA LEU A 153 11.16 -7.53 7.01
C LEU A 153 12.58 -8.07 7.27
N THR A 154 13.34 -8.31 6.22
CA THR A 154 14.73 -8.76 6.36
C THR A 154 15.67 -7.70 5.81
N ALA A 155 16.79 -7.51 6.49
CA ALA A 155 17.85 -6.62 6.05
C ALA A 155 19.12 -7.45 5.86
N LYS A 156 19.80 -7.27 4.72
CA LYS A 156 21.12 -7.83 4.51
C LYS A 156 22.15 -6.78 4.92
N ALA A 157 22.63 -6.91 6.15
CA ALA A 157 23.65 -6.02 6.67
C ALA A 157 25.01 -6.30 5.99
N PRO A 158 25.67 -5.29 5.40
CA PRO A 158 27.03 -5.45 4.88
C PRO A 158 28.04 -5.59 6.02
N GLU A 159 29.25 -6.06 5.71
CA GLU A 159 30.33 -6.16 6.69
C GLU A 159 30.63 -4.78 7.29
N GLY A 160 30.70 -4.71 8.62
CA GLY A 160 30.92 -3.46 9.34
C GLY A 160 29.67 -2.61 9.59
N ILE A 161 28.45 -3.07 9.28
CA ILE A 161 27.22 -2.35 9.65
C ILE A 161 26.29 -3.27 10.43
N GLU A 162 25.75 -2.79 11.55
CA GLU A 162 24.68 -3.47 12.28
C GLU A 162 23.32 -2.92 11.85
N VAL A 163 22.40 -3.80 11.47
CA VAL A 163 21.03 -3.43 11.09
C VAL A 163 20.04 -4.24 11.92
N ARG A 164 19.11 -3.55 12.59
CA ARG A 164 18.06 -4.16 13.40
C ARG A 164 16.70 -3.83 12.81
N VAL A 165 15.97 -4.90 12.49
CA VAL A 165 14.60 -4.85 11.97
C VAL A 165 13.66 -5.67 12.85
N PRO A 166 12.38 -5.29 12.95
CA PRO A 166 11.39 -6.10 13.64
C PRO A 166 11.28 -7.51 13.03
N LYS A 167 11.19 -8.53 13.89
CA LYS A 167 11.13 -9.95 13.47
C LYS A 167 9.90 -10.26 12.59
N GLN A 168 8.81 -9.54 12.81
CA GLN A 168 7.55 -9.71 12.10
C GLN A 168 6.84 -8.37 11.98
N THR A 169 6.22 -8.16 10.83
CA THR A 169 5.38 -7.00 10.56
C THR A 169 4.06 -7.45 9.97
N THR A 170 2.99 -6.79 10.39
CA THR A 170 1.65 -6.95 9.83
C THR A 170 1.27 -5.64 9.16
N VAL A 171 0.91 -5.71 7.88
CA VAL A 171 0.38 -4.57 7.12
C VAL A 171 -1.13 -4.74 7.02
N PRO A 172 -1.92 -3.87 7.66
CA PRO A 172 -3.37 -3.94 7.55
C PRO A 172 -3.83 -3.74 6.11
N ARG A 173 -5.00 -4.31 5.79
CA ARG A 173 -5.61 -4.21 4.47
C ARG A 173 -5.76 -2.75 4.04
N GLY A 174 -5.24 -2.41 2.85
CA GLY A 174 -5.38 -1.07 2.26
C GLY A 174 -4.71 0.05 3.07
N SER A 175 -3.89 -0.29 4.07
CA SER A 175 -3.17 0.66 4.90
C SER A 175 -1.69 0.70 4.55
N ARG A 176 -1.05 1.77 5.03
CA ARG A 176 0.40 1.94 5.03
C ARG A 176 0.93 1.78 6.45
N THR A 177 2.06 1.12 6.60
CA THR A 177 2.74 0.92 7.88
C THR A 177 4.20 1.30 7.73
N ASP A 178 4.65 2.24 8.56
CA ASP A 178 6.06 2.64 8.64
C ASP A 178 6.73 1.77 9.71
N VAL A 179 7.72 0.99 9.28
CA VAL A 179 8.47 0.02 10.06
C VAL A 179 9.84 0.62 10.38
N PRO A 180 10.22 0.74 11.65
CA PRO A 180 11.53 1.25 12.01
C PRO A 180 12.63 0.25 11.62
N VAL A 181 13.69 0.77 11.02
CA VAL A 181 14.95 0.10 10.74
C VAL A 181 16.04 0.87 11.49
N ASP A 182 16.61 0.25 12.51
CA ASP A 182 17.67 0.86 13.32
C ASP A 182 19.03 0.44 12.76
N ILE A 183 19.91 1.41 12.50
CA ILE A 183 21.21 1.24 11.85
C ILE A 183 22.27 1.72 12.81
N THR A 184 23.32 0.92 13.00
CA THR A 184 24.45 1.28 13.85
C THR A 184 25.73 1.02 13.08
N VAL A 185 26.64 1.99 13.09
CA VAL A 185 27.97 1.89 12.50
C VAL A 185 28.97 1.69 13.63
N PRO A 186 29.51 0.48 13.84
CA PRO A 186 30.56 0.21 14.83
C PRO A 186 31.80 1.10 14.65
N ALA A 187 32.55 1.31 15.72
CA ALA A 187 33.71 2.22 15.73
C ALA A 187 34.86 1.77 14.80
N ASP A 188 34.97 0.47 14.51
CA ASP A 188 36.03 -0.11 13.67
C ASP A 188 35.69 -0.09 12.17
N THR A 189 34.56 0.53 11.80
CA THR A 189 34.06 0.54 10.42
C THR A 189 34.79 1.59 9.58
N PRO A 190 35.30 1.25 8.39
CA PRO A 190 35.87 2.24 7.48
C PRO A 190 34.83 3.30 7.06
N ALA A 191 35.27 4.54 6.86
CA ALA A 191 34.41 5.56 6.26
C ALA A 191 34.09 5.21 4.80
N GLY A 192 32.86 5.44 4.38
CA GLY A 192 32.39 5.08 3.04
C GLY A 192 30.88 4.95 2.94
N GLU A 193 30.41 4.53 1.77
CA GLU A 193 29.00 4.24 1.52
C GLU A 193 28.77 2.72 1.58
N TYR A 194 27.68 2.34 2.23
CA TYR A 194 27.31 0.95 2.46
C TYR A 194 25.86 0.72 2.01
N GLU A 195 25.66 -0.25 1.13
CA GLU A 195 24.32 -0.63 0.68
C GLU A 195 23.71 -1.68 1.61
N VAL A 196 22.49 -1.42 2.05
CA VAL A 196 21.69 -2.30 2.91
C VAL A 196 20.42 -2.71 2.15
N PRO A 197 20.43 -3.86 1.44
CA PRO A 197 19.23 -4.39 0.82
C PRO A 197 18.20 -4.83 1.87
N LEU A 198 16.98 -4.30 1.75
CA LEU A 198 15.82 -4.65 2.56
C LEU A 198 14.84 -5.44 1.71
N THR A 199 14.30 -6.54 2.24
CA THR A 199 13.27 -7.31 1.52
C THR A 199 12.05 -7.60 2.38
N PHE A 200 10.88 -7.56 1.73
CA PHE A 200 9.59 -7.92 2.33
C PHE A 200 8.66 -8.51 1.26
N GLY A 201 8.18 -9.74 1.46
CA GLY A 201 7.18 -10.35 0.56
C GLY A 201 7.59 -10.43 -0.91
N GLY A 202 8.88 -10.63 -1.20
CA GLY A 202 9.43 -10.67 -2.56
C GLY A 202 9.67 -9.29 -3.19
N GLN A 203 9.53 -8.20 -2.42
CA GLN A 203 9.98 -6.87 -2.81
C GLN A 203 11.33 -6.57 -2.19
N GLU A 204 12.12 -5.76 -2.89
CA GLU A 204 13.47 -5.35 -2.50
C GLU A 204 13.62 -3.83 -2.63
N SER A 205 14.28 -3.21 -1.66
CA SER A 205 14.64 -1.80 -1.66
C SER A 205 16.00 -1.63 -1.00
N THR A 206 16.87 -0.78 -1.55
CA THR A 206 18.24 -0.60 -1.04
C THR A 206 18.33 0.73 -0.29
N LEU A 207 18.84 0.67 0.92
CA LEU A 207 19.20 1.84 1.72
C LEU A 207 20.71 2.08 1.64
N THR A 208 21.11 3.29 1.27
CA THR A 208 22.53 3.70 1.29
C THR A 208 22.86 4.36 2.62
N VAL A 209 23.83 3.80 3.34
CA VAL A 209 24.34 4.33 4.62
C VAL A 209 25.68 4.99 4.36
N ARG A 210 25.80 6.30 4.59
CA ARG A 210 27.08 7.01 4.54
C ARG A 210 27.70 7.04 5.92
N ALA A 211 28.76 6.25 6.10
CA ALA A 211 29.53 6.23 7.34
C ALA A 211 30.59 7.33 7.31
N PHE A 212 30.51 8.27 8.25
CA PHE A 212 31.49 9.36 8.37
C PHE A 212 32.19 9.32 9.75
N PRO A 213 33.47 9.74 9.84
CA PRO A 213 34.19 9.80 11.10
C PRO A 213 33.51 10.70 12.12
N ARG A 214 33.71 10.47 13.41
CA ARG A 214 33.21 11.37 14.45
C ARG A 214 33.70 12.79 14.20
N THR A 215 32.75 13.70 14.03
CA THR A 215 33.04 15.14 13.85
C THR A 215 33.14 15.86 15.20
N GLY A 216 33.20 15.11 16.31
CA GLY A 216 33.34 15.59 17.69
C GLY A 216 34.02 14.54 18.58
N GLY A 217 34.90 14.94 19.51
CA GLY A 217 35.51 14.01 20.47
C GLY A 217 36.87 14.47 21.02
N PRO A 218 37.42 13.77 22.03
CA PRO A 218 38.68 14.12 22.66
C PRO A 218 39.90 14.04 21.72
N ASP A 219 39.79 13.30 20.61
CA ASP A 219 40.81 13.18 19.54
C ASP A 219 40.71 14.25 18.45
N LEU A 220 39.69 15.11 18.48
CA LEU A 220 39.83 16.40 17.82
C LEU A 220 40.81 17.20 18.65
N ALA A 221 41.96 17.51 18.06
CA ALA A 221 43.05 18.19 18.72
C ALA A 221 42.52 19.36 19.56
N ARG A 222 42.44 19.14 20.87
CA ARG A 222 41.77 20.02 21.85
C ARG A 222 42.41 21.42 21.90
N THR A 223 43.58 21.56 21.29
CA THR A 223 44.39 22.77 21.16
C THR A 223 44.68 23.16 19.70
N ALA A 224 44.19 22.41 18.71
CA ALA A 224 44.37 22.80 17.31
C ALA A 224 43.50 24.01 17.00
N LYS A 225 44.17 25.08 16.58
CA LYS A 225 43.50 26.26 16.05
C LYS A 225 42.94 25.89 14.68
N ALA A 226 41.62 25.95 14.53
CA ALA A 226 41.00 25.91 13.22
C ALA A 226 41.62 27.03 12.36
N SER A 227 42.10 26.68 11.17
CA SER A 227 42.56 27.66 10.18
C SER A 227 41.60 27.61 9.00
N SER A 228 41.16 28.77 8.56
CA SER A 228 40.33 28.93 7.37
C SER A 228 41.24 29.36 6.22
N SER A 229 41.03 28.81 5.02
CA SER A 229 41.70 29.31 3.81
C SER A 229 41.24 30.72 3.41
N GLY A 230 40.24 31.28 4.11
CA GLY A 230 39.80 32.66 3.98
C GLY A 230 40.23 33.57 5.14
N ASP A 231 41.13 33.11 6.03
CA ASP A 231 41.70 33.99 7.05
C ASP A 231 42.55 35.06 6.34
N GLU A 232 42.10 36.31 6.45
CA GLU A 232 42.72 37.47 5.81
C GLU A 232 44.17 37.62 6.28
N THR A 233 45.12 37.44 5.36
CA THR A 233 46.54 37.66 5.63
C THR A 233 46.82 39.16 5.74
N PRO A 234 47.85 39.61 6.49
CA PRO A 234 48.24 41.02 6.57
C PRO A 234 48.51 41.69 5.22
N ASP A 235 48.75 40.90 4.18
CA ASP A 235 48.99 41.34 2.81
C ASP A 235 47.71 41.71 2.03
N PHE A 236 46.54 41.68 2.70
CA PHE A 236 45.25 42.08 2.13
C PHE A 236 44.79 43.45 2.67
N PRO A 237 44.23 44.34 1.82
CA PRO A 237 44.12 44.19 0.37
C PRO A 237 45.46 44.37 -0.35
N ALA A 238 45.63 43.64 -1.45
CA ALA A 238 46.77 43.86 -2.35
C ALA A 238 46.80 45.34 -2.77
N SER A 239 47.93 46.01 -2.53
CA SER A 239 48.12 47.41 -2.94
C SER A 239 48.04 47.50 -4.47
N ALA A 240 47.20 48.41 -4.97
CA ALA A 240 46.95 48.65 -6.40
C ALA A 240 48.14 49.34 -7.10
#